data_AF-A0A257NCS1-F1
#
_entry.id   AF-A0A257NCS1-F1
#
_cell.length_a   1.000
_cell.length_b   1.000
_cell.length_c   1.000
_cell.angle_alpha   90.00
_cell.angle_beta   90.00
_cell.angle_gamma   90.00
#
_symmetry.space_group_name_H-M   'P 1'
#
loop_
_entity.id
_entity.type
_entity.pdbx_description
1 polymer ?
#
loop_
_entity_poly.entity_id
_entity_poly.type
_entity_poly.pdbx_seq_one_letter_code
_entity_poly.pdbx_strand_id
1 'polypeptide(L)'
;MMSEIIPRWEWRSFGLHFGDAEVRLKTHGTDKLRHSDEIYLLSSISDANVKIREGQMDIKRLEQTDAHGFEQWRPVLKEAFPLPAAAMQAVFVALGVTTTQEYKPIMLDQLLAEVTSDSRMRTLEVHKARTRFHLEGCMAELTEVTANGETIRTIAVESEDPACIVAALRALGLEGVKNVSYPCGLKRLVKMTTEVLTMPHDQAPRYATIDIGTNSIKFHIGERLSNGTWRKIIDRAEVVRLGEGLKETGVFNDQAMARASAAIANMAEEAQRNCVTALAAVATMGMRNAGNAEQFIAAIQAQCGVSIEVISGEEEARLAYLAVQAGLGLPDVPLVVFDSGGGSTQFTFGHGSTVDDRFSLNVGAARFTERYALNKVVPLSTLHEALAAISADLVRLDTAPIPDALIGMGGAVTNMVAVKLGLATYDPDVVQGAVLTRGDVDHQIEQYRSCPAEERQTIIGLQPGRAEVILAGACIVKTVLEKFRMDALTVSDRSLRHGLLIDRFSA
;
A
#
# COMPACT_ATOMS: atom_id res chain seq x y z
N MET A 1 -48.86 2.46 -29.74
CA MET A 1 -47.65 3.28 -29.56
C MET A 1 -46.73 2.51 -28.64
N MET A 2 -45.62 1.97 -29.16
CA MET A 2 -44.60 1.37 -28.29
C MET A 2 -44.01 2.52 -27.48
N SER A 3 -44.04 2.42 -26.15
CA SER A 3 -43.39 3.37 -25.26
C SER A 3 -41.93 3.52 -25.68
N GLU A 4 -41.47 4.75 -25.87
CA GLU A 4 -40.08 5.03 -26.21
C GLU A 4 -39.16 4.40 -25.16
N ILE A 5 -38.23 3.56 -25.59
CA ILE A 5 -37.28 2.91 -24.69
C ILE A 5 -36.24 3.97 -24.32
N ILE A 6 -36.33 4.49 -23.09
CA ILE A 6 -35.36 5.44 -22.54
C ILE A 6 -34.17 4.66 -21.96
N PRO A 7 -32.97 4.77 -22.53
CA PRO A 7 -31.78 4.12 -21.99
C PRO A 7 -31.38 4.78 -20.65
N ARG A 8 -31.03 3.97 -19.66
CA ARG A 8 -30.60 4.44 -18.34
C ARG A 8 -29.11 4.21 -18.16
N TRP A 9 -28.44 5.16 -17.52
CA TRP A 9 -27.09 5.02 -17.01
C TRP A 9 -27.11 4.14 -15.77
N GLU A 10 -26.12 3.27 -15.64
CA GLU A 10 -25.93 2.38 -14.51
C GLU A 10 -24.49 2.52 -14.00
N TRP A 11 -24.36 2.72 -12.70
CA TRP A 11 -23.16 2.39 -11.95
C TRP A 11 -23.44 1.16 -11.09
N ARG A 12 -22.49 0.23 -11.02
CA ARG A 12 -22.55 -0.93 -10.16
C ARG A 12 -21.17 -1.28 -9.65
N SER A 13 -21.11 -1.75 -8.40
CA SER A 13 -19.93 -2.38 -7.85
C SER A 13 -20.27 -3.69 -7.13
N PHE A 14 -19.26 -4.48 -6.84
CA PHE A 14 -19.34 -5.83 -6.27
C PHE A 14 -18.42 -5.90 -5.05
N GLY A 15 -18.88 -6.53 -3.96
CA GLY A 15 -18.10 -6.73 -2.74
C GLY A 15 -18.78 -7.69 -1.78
N LEU A 16 -18.07 -8.20 -0.78
CA LEU A 16 -18.67 -9.03 0.27
C LEU A 16 -19.61 -8.22 1.17
N HIS A 17 -19.29 -6.94 1.35
CA HIS A 17 -20.11 -5.93 1.99
C HIS A 17 -19.74 -4.54 1.44
N PHE A 18 -20.54 -3.52 1.73
CA PHE A 18 -20.24 -2.11 1.42
C PHE A 18 -20.19 -1.21 2.66
N GLY A 19 -20.12 -1.81 3.86
CA GLY A 19 -19.92 -1.09 5.12
C GLY A 19 -20.93 0.05 5.33
N ASP A 20 -20.43 1.24 5.63
CA ASP A 20 -21.24 2.44 5.86
C ASP A 20 -22.16 2.80 4.69
N ALA A 21 -21.79 2.43 3.45
CA ALA A 21 -22.66 2.69 2.30
C ALA A 21 -23.97 1.91 2.40
N GLU A 22 -23.96 0.67 2.92
CA GLU A 22 -25.21 -0.09 3.16
C GLU A 22 -26.06 0.57 4.25
N VAL A 23 -25.43 1.12 5.28
CA VAL A 23 -26.12 1.83 6.38
C VAL A 23 -26.76 3.10 5.85
N ARG A 24 -26.01 3.92 5.10
CA ARG A 24 -26.50 5.13 4.43
C ARG A 24 -27.61 4.80 3.43
N LEU A 25 -27.50 3.71 2.69
CA LEU A 25 -28.54 3.32 1.74
C LEU A 25 -29.87 3.00 2.45
N LYS A 26 -29.80 2.31 3.61
CA LYS A 26 -30.99 1.96 4.41
C LYS A 26 -31.73 3.16 5.00
N THR A 27 -31.13 4.36 5.06
CA THR A 27 -31.81 5.56 5.54
C THR A 27 -32.72 6.19 4.47
N HIS A 28 -32.69 5.72 3.22
CA HIS A 28 -33.33 6.37 2.06
C HIS A 28 -34.62 5.70 1.56
N GLY A 29 -35.42 5.13 2.48
CA GLY A 29 -36.67 4.45 2.15
C GLY A 29 -36.45 3.15 1.36
N THR A 30 -37.18 2.10 1.70
CA THR A 30 -36.91 0.75 1.15
C THR A 30 -38.15 0.14 0.53
N ASP A 31 -37.99 -0.49 -0.63
CA ASP A 31 -38.93 -1.46 -1.14
C ASP A 31 -38.87 -2.78 -0.34
N LYS A 32 -39.89 -3.64 -0.49
CA LYS A 32 -39.84 -5.01 0.04
C LYS A 32 -38.71 -5.81 -0.63
N LEU A 33 -38.04 -6.65 0.15
CA LEU A 33 -37.09 -7.65 -0.34
C LEU A 33 -37.73 -8.52 -1.43
N ARG A 34 -37.05 -8.69 -2.56
CA ARG A 34 -37.51 -9.54 -3.67
C ARG A 34 -36.46 -10.58 -4.00
N HIS A 35 -36.92 -11.79 -4.30
CA HIS A 35 -36.08 -12.88 -4.77
C HIS A 35 -36.31 -13.13 -6.25
N SER A 36 -35.26 -13.56 -6.96
CA SER A 36 -35.38 -14.04 -8.33
C SER A 36 -34.27 -15.02 -8.67
N ASP A 37 -34.63 -16.10 -9.34
CA ASP A 37 -33.69 -17.01 -9.99
C ASP A 37 -33.56 -16.63 -11.47
N GLU A 38 -32.33 -16.46 -11.92
CA GLU A 38 -31.98 -16.03 -13.28
C GLU A 38 -30.89 -16.95 -13.84
N ILE A 39 -30.94 -17.25 -15.14
CA ILE A 39 -29.84 -17.95 -15.85
C ILE A 39 -29.12 -16.94 -16.73
N TYR A 40 -27.84 -16.76 -16.53
CA TYR A 40 -27.00 -15.89 -17.34
C TYR A 40 -26.26 -16.68 -18.42
N LEU A 41 -26.26 -16.16 -19.65
CA LEU A 41 -25.44 -16.66 -20.74
C LEU A 41 -24.21 -15.76 -20.84
N LEU A 42 -23.05 -16.29 -20.45
CA LEU A 42 -21.78 -15.55 -20.39
C LEU A 42 -20.91 -15.95 -21.57
N SER A 43 -20.27 -14.97 -22.20
CA SER A 43 -19.30 -15.17 -23.29
C SER A 43 -17.95 -14.57 -22.93
N SER A 44 -16.85 -15.28 -23.21
CA SER A 44 -15.50 -14.74 -23.02
C SER A 44 -15.14 -13.62 -24.02
N ILE A 45 -15.93 -13.43 -25.07
CA ILE A 45 -15.67 -12.48 -26.16
C ILE A 45 -16.74 -11.37 -26.29
N SER A 46 -17.69 -11.30 -25.36
CA SER A 46 -18.73 -10.24 -25.34
C SER A 46 -19.21 -9.95 -23.93
N ASP A 47 -19.39 -8.67 -23.60
CA ASP A 47 -19.91 -8.19 -22.31
C ASP A 47 -21.42 -7.88 -22.33
N ALA A 48 -22.15 -8.34 -23.35
CA ALA A 48 -23.60 -8.20 -23.39
C ALA A 48 -24.28 -8.87 -22.17
N ASN A 49 -25.35 -8.25 -21.68
CA ASN A 49 -26.14 -8.80 -20.58
C ASN A 49 -27.25 -9.66 -21.18
N VAL A 50 -26.99 -10.96 -21.28
CA VAL A 50 -27.91 -11.97 -21.81
C VAL A 50 -28.36 -12.85 -20.66
N LYS A 51 -29.67 -12.85 -20.37
CA LYS A 51 -30.22 -13.62 -19.25
C LYS A 51 -31.60 -14.17 -19.54
N ILE A 52 -31.94 -15.25 -18.84
CA ILE A 52 -33.28 -15.80 -18.77
C ILE A 52 -33.83 -15.57 -17.37
N ARG A 53 -35.06 -15.07 -17.27
CA ARG A 53 -35.81 -14.94 -16.01
C ARG A 53 -37.29 -15.16 -16.27
N GLU A 54 -37.95 -15.91 -15.38
CA GLU A 54 -39.41 -16.16 -15.48
C GLU A 54 -39.83 -16.71 -16.86
N GLY A 55 -38.99 -17.55 -17.48
CA GLY A 55 -39.26 -18.13 -18.81
C GLY A 55 -39.16 -17.13 -19.98
N GLN A 56 -38.50 -15.98 -19.78
CA GLN A 56 -38.25 -14.99 -20.83
C GLN A 56 -36.75 -14.72 -20.99
N MET A 57 -36.31 -14.63 -22.24
CA MET A 57 -34.99 -14.13 -22.65
C MET A 57 -34.99 -12.60 -22.61
N ASP A 58 -33.97 -12.02 -21.97
CA ASP A 58 -33.73 -10.58 -21.88
C ASP A 58 -32.29 -10.30 -22.34
N ILE A 59 -32.13 -9.42 -23.33
CA ILE A 59 -30.83 -8.96 -23.81
C ILE A 59 -30.76 -7.45 -23.63
N LYS A 60 -29.72 -7.00 -22.92
CA LYS A 60 -29.29 -5.61 -22.92
C LYS A 60 -27.92 -5.46 -23.55
N ARG A 61 -27.77 -4.43 -24.39
CA ARG A 61 -26.51 -4.05 -25.00
C ARG A 61 -26.01 -2.75 -24.40
N LEU A 62 -24.71 -2.69 -24.15
CA LEU A 62 -24.03 -1.46 -23.79
C LEU A 62 -24.03 -0.52 -25.00
N GLU A 63 -24.58 0.67 -24.86
CA GLU A 63 -24.56 1.69 -25.92
C GLU A 63 -23.29 2.54 -25.85
N GLN A 64 -22.98 3.02 -24.65
CA GLN A 64 -21.86 3.92 -24.42
C GLN A 64 -21.46 3.93 -22.94
N THR A 65 -20.26 4.48 -22.72
CA THR A 65 -19.68 4.69 -21.40
C THR A 65 -19.24 6.14 -21.30
N ASP A 66 -19.56 6.83 -20.22
CA ASP A 66 -19.19 8.23 -20.03
C ASP A 66 -17.77 8.41 -19.43
N ALA A 67 -17.38 9.67 -19.20
CA ALA A 67 -16.08 10.00 -18.62
C ALA A 67 -15.90 9.55 -17.15
N HIS A 68 -17.00 9.28 -16.44
CA HIS A 68 -16.98 8.72 -15.09
C HIS A 68 -16.95 7.18 -15.09
N GLY A 69 -17.07 6.56 -16.27
CA GLY A 69 -17.13 5.12 -16.42
C GLY A 69 -18.54 4.54 -16.24
N PHE A 70 -19.59 5.36 -16.14
CA PHE A 70 -20.96 4.88 -16.06
C PHE A 70 -21.40 4.31 -17.40
N GLU A 71 -22.24 3.27 -17.36
CA GLU A 71 -22.61 2.50 -18.53
C GLU A 71 -24.07 2.75 -18.90
N GLN A 72 -24.34 3.13 -20.15
CA GLN A 72 -25.72 3.28 -20.62
C GLN A 72 -26.17 2.01 -21.35
N TRP A 73 -27.24 1.38 -20.85
CA TRP A 73 -27.72 0.10 -21.35
C TRP A 73 -29.05 0.24 -22.09
N ARG A 74 -29.12 -0.30 -23.31
CA ARG A 74 -30.37 -0.41 -24.09
C ARG A 74 -30.91 -1.85 -24.07
N PRO A 75 -32.16 -2.06 -23.64
CA PRO A 75 -32.88 -3.31 -23.89
C PRO A 75 -33.08 -3.53 -25.40
N VAL A 76 -32.60 -4.67 -25.92
CA VAL A 76 -32.68 -4.99 -27.36
C VAL A 76 -33.53 -6.22 -27.65
N LEU A 77 -33.82 -7.06 -26.66
CA LEU A 77 -34.70 -8.21 -26.80
C LEU A 77 -35.41 -8.50 -25.47
N LYS A 78 -36.71 -8.81 -25.53
CA LYS A 78 -37.46 -9.40 -24.42
C LYS A 78 -38.52 -10.36 -24.97
N GLU A 79 -38.23 -11.65 -24.94
CA GLU A 79 -39.03 -12.68 -25.65
C GLU A 79 -39.27 -13.91 -24.77
N ALA A 80 -40.46 -14.50 -24.86
CA ALA A 80 -40.79 -15.75 -24.16
C ALA A 80 -40.38 -16.99 -24.97
N PHE A 81 -40.17 -18.12 -24.28
CA PHE A 81 -39.95 -19.40 -24.96
C PHE A 81 -41.27 -20.02 -25.46
N PRO A 82 -41.28 -20.76 -26.59
CA PRO A 82 -40.14 -21.10 -27.46
C PRO A 82 -39.58 -19.88 -28.19
N LEU A 83 -38.26 -19.76 -28.21
CA LEU A 83 -37.59 -18.57 -28.74
C LEU A 83 -37.64 -18.61 -30.28
N PRO A 84 -38.19 -17.58 -30.96
CA PRO A 84 -38.23 -17.54 -32.42
C PRO A 84 -36.83 -17.54 -33.05
N ALA A 85 -36.72 -18.01 -34.30
CA ALA A 85 -35.45 -18.07 -35.04
C ALA A 85 -34.70 -16.72 -35.09
N ALA A 86 -35.41 -15.62 -35.31
CA ALA A 86 -34.83 -14.28 -35.34
C ALA A 86 -34.26 -13.85 -33.98
N ALA A 87 -34.93 -14.22 -32.88
CA ALA A 87 -34.46 -13.96 -31.53
C ALA A 87 -33.25 -14.82 -31.16
N MET A 88 -33.16 -16.04 -31.70
CA MET A 88 -31.97 -16.89 -31.56
C MET A 88 -30.73 -16.24 -32.19
N GLN A 89 -30.89 -15.68 -33.40
CA GLN A 89 -29.81 -14.92 -34.03
C GLN A 89 -29.36 -13.75 -33.15
N ALA A 90 -30.29 -13.02 -32.56
CA ALA A 90 -29.98 -11.90 -31.66
C ALA A 90 -29.21 -12.34 -30.42
N VAL A 91 -29.51 -13.51 -29.85
CA VAL A 91 -28.77 -14.10 -28.71
C VAL A 91 -27.32 -14.38 -29.09
N PHE A 92 -27.06 -15.10 -30.18
CA PHE A 92 -25.68 -15.42 -30.58
C PHE A 92 -24.89 -14.17 -30.96
N VAL A 93 -25.50 -13.23 -31.68
CA VAL A 93 -24.89 -11.94 -32.00
C VAL A 93 -24.54 -11.18 -30.72
N ALA A 94 -25.43 -11.17 -29.71
CA ALA A 94 -25.14 -10.56 -28.42
C ALA A 94 -23.99 -11.26 -27.68
N LEU A 95 -23.88 -12.59 -27.79
CA LEU A 95 -22.77 -13.37 -27.23
C LEU A 95 -21.47 -13.28 -28.05
N GLY A 96 -21.44 -12.48 -29.13
CA GLY A 96 -20.26 -12.26 -29.97
C GLY A 96 -19.98 -13.37 -30.98
N VAL A 97 -20.97 -14.21 -31.27
CA VAL A 97 -20.85 -15.31 -32.24
C VAL A 97 -21.69 -15.02 -33.48
N THR A 98 -21.02 -15.08 -34.63
CA THR A 98 -21.67 -15.06 -35.94
C THR A 98 -22.03 -16.48 -36.33
N THR A 99 -23.31 -16.75 -36.53
CA THR A 99 -23.83 -18.03 -37.00
C THR A 99 -24.52 -17.85 -38.35
N THR A 100 -24.31 -18.79 -39.26
CA THR A 100 -24.99 -18.91 -40.56
C THR A 100 -26.06 -20.01 -40.54
N GLN A 101 -26.33 -20.59 -39.37
CA GLN A 101 -27.28 -21.68 -39.19
C GLN A 101 -28.71 -21.12 -39.17
N GLU A 102 -29.62 -21.75 -39.91
CA GLU A 102 -31.04 -21.48 -39.77
C GLU A 102 -31.60 -22.20 -38.54
N TYR A 103 -32.17 -21.44 -37.60
CA TYR A 103 -32.78 -21.99 -36.39
C TYR A 103 -34.28 -22.20 -36.58
N LYS A 104 -34.81 -23.26 -35.98
CA LYS A 104 -36.25 -23.41 -35.70
C LYS A 104 -36.55 -22.84 -34.31
N PRO A 105 -37.82 -22.54 -33.97
CA PRO A 105 -38.19 -22.17 -32.61
C PRO A 105 -37.67 -23.21 -31.61
N ILE A 106 -36.96 -22.73 -30.59
CA ILE A 106 -36.17 -23.57 -29.68
C ILE A 106 -36.64 -23.41 -28.23
N MET A 107 -36.67 -24.50 -27.48
CA MET A 107 -37.00 -24.50 -26.05
C MET A 107 -35.76 -24.14 -25.20
N LEU A 108 -35.97 -23.76 -23.93
CA LEU A 108 -34.89 -23.31 -23.05
C LEU A 108 -33.78 -24.35 -22.89
N ASP A 109 -34.13 -25.60 -22.65
CA ASP A 109 -33.19 -26.73 -22.51
C ASP A 109 -32.30 -26.90 -23.74
N GLN A 110 -32.90 -26.81 -24.93
CA GLN A 110 -32.20 -26.88 -26.21
C GLN A 110 -31.26 -25.68 -26.39
N LEU A 111 -31.69 -24.47 -26.04
CA LEU A 111 -30.82 -23.28 -26.07
C LEU A 111 -29.61 -23.45 -25.15
N LEU A 112 -29.80 -23.94 -23.93
CA LEU A 112 -28.71 -24.13 -22.98
C LEU A 112 -27.70 -25.17 -23.49
N ALA A 113 -28.18 -26.22 -24.16
CA ALA A 113 -27.31 -27.22 -24.81
C ALA A 113 -26.48 -26.61 -25.95
N GLU A 114 -27.09 -25.78 -26.80
CA GLU A 114 -26.39 -25.08 -27.88
C GLU A 114 -25.30 -24.13 -27.32
N VAL A 115 -25.63 -23.33 -26.32
CA VAL A 115 -24.68 -22.40 -25.68
C VAL A 115 -23.53 -23.14 -25.01
N THR A 116 -23.80 -24.23 -24.29
CA THR A 116 -22.75 -24.98 -23.57
C THR A 116 -21.87 -25.84 -24.48
N SER A 117 -22.26 -26.03 -25.75
CA SER A 117 -21.42 -26.69 -26.75
C SER A 117 -20.21 -25.83 -27.19
N ASP A 118 -20.31 -24.50 -27.07
CA ASP A 118 -19.21 -23.59 -27.39
C ASP A 118 -18.35 -23.34 -26.14
N SER A 119 -17.09 -23.76 -26.19
CA SER A 119 -16.12 -23.60 -25.09
C SER A 119 -15.90 -22.16 -24.62
N ARG A 120 -16.26 -21.15 -25.42
CA ARG A 120 -16.15 -19.72 -25.08
C ARG A 120 -17.32 -19.23 -24.25
N MET A 121 -18.40 -20.00 -24.17
CA MET A 121 -19.63 -19.62 -23.47
C MET A 121 -19.85 -20.49 -22.23
N ARG A 122 -20.58 -19.93 -21.27
CA ARG A 122 -21.06 -20.66 -20.09
C ARG A 122 -22.46 -20.21 -19.71
N THR A 123 -23.20 -21.12 -19.11
CA THR A 123 -24.43 -20.83 -18.40
C THR A 123 -24.11 -20.68 -16.92
N LEU A 124 -24.77 -19.73 -16.26
CA LEU A 124 -24.62 -19.51 -14.83
C LEU A 124 -25.99 -19.31 -14.19
N GLU A 125 -26.36 -20.19 -13.27
CA GLU A 125 -27.52 -20.01 -12.42
C GLU A 125 -27.19 -19.01 -11.31
N VAL A 126 -28.06 -18.01 -11.15
CA VAL A 126 -27.88 -16.90 -10.22
C VAL A 126 -29.16 -16.68 -9.43
N HIS A 127 -29.07 -16.88 -8.12
CA HIS A 127 -30.10 -16.44 -7.17
C HIS A 127 -29.82 -15.01 -6.73
N LYS A 128 -30.86 -14.16 -6.70
CA LYS A 128 -30.74 -12.77 -6.23
C LYS A 128 -31.74 -12.46 -5.13
N ALA A 129 -31.26 -11.88 -4.04
CA ALA A 129 -32.09 -11.26 -3.01
C ALA A 129 -31.83 -9.74 -3.01
N ARG A 130 -32.80 -8.93 -3.46
CA ARG A 130 -32.61 -7.50 -3.72
C ARG A 130 -33.57 -6.60 -2.97
N THR A 131 -33.06 -5.47 -2.52
CA THR A 131 -33.83 -4.37 -1.93
C THR A 131 -33.56 -3.11 -2.74
N ARG A 132 -34.60 -2.33 -3.02
CA ARG A 132 -34.50 -1.07 -3.77
C ARG A 132 -34.71 0.14 -2.88
N PHE A 133 -34.07 1.23 -3.26
CA PHE A 133 -34.01 2.49 -2.55
C PHE A 133 -34.11 3.64 -3.56
N HIS A 134 -34.53 4.80 -3.08
CA HIS A 134 -34.59 6.01 -3.89
C HIS A 134 -33.76 7.11 -3.22
N LEU A 135 -32.71 7.59 -3.90
CA LEU A 135 -31.84 8.62 -3.36
C LEU A 135 -31.31 9.51 -4.49
N GLU A 136 -31.25 10.82 -4.27
CA GLU A 136 -30.75 11.81 -5.25
C GLU A 136 -31.35 11.68 -6.66
N GLY A 137 -32.64 11.33 -6.76
CA GLY A 137 -33.32 11.11 -8.06
C GLY A 137 -32.96 9.80 -8.77
N CYS A 138 -32.11 8.97 -8.18
CA CYS A 138 -31.73 7.66 -8.68
C CYS A 138 -32.58 6.53 -8.08
N MET A 139 -32.66 5.41 -8.80
CA MET A 139 -33.01 4.12 -8.22
C MET A 139 -31.72 3.42 -7.81
N ALA A 140 -31.60 3.04 -6.55
CA ALA A 140 -30.48 2.26 -6.05
C ALA A 140 -30.95 0.86 -5.63
N GLU A 141 -30.12 -0.16 -5.85
CA GLU A 141 -30.42 -1.54 -5.55
C GLU A 141 -29.26 -2.19 -4.80
N LEU A 142 -29.51 -2.67 -3.57
CA LEU A 142 -28.60 -3.57 -2.85
C LEU A 142 -29.06 -5.00 -3.10
N THR A 143 -28.19 -5.80 -3.69
CA THR A 143 -28.49 -7.17 -4.09
C THR A 143 -27.46 -8.12 -3.55
N GLU A 144 -27.91 -9.14 -2.84
CA GLU A 144 -27.11 -10.34 -2.56
C GLU A 144 -27.29 -11.32 -3.73
N VAL A 145 -26.18 -11.73 -4.31
CA VAL A 145 -26.07 -12.54 -5.52
C VAL A 145 -25.40 -13.84 -5.14
N THR A 146 -26.07 -14.97 -5.34
CA THR A 146 -25.51 -16.30 -5.08
C THR A 146 -25.43 -17.09 -6.38
N ALA A 147 -24.24 -17.63 -6.68
CA ALA A 147 -24.00 -18.48 -7.84
C ALA A 147 -22.88 -19.49 -7.51
N ASN A 148 -23.02 -20.75 -7.96
CA ASN A 148 -22.05 -21.82 -7.67
C ASN A 148 -21.70 -22.01 -6.17
N GLY A 149 -22.63 -21.70 -5.27
CA GLY A 149 -22.42 -21.79 -3.82
C GLY A 149 -21.61 -20.63 -3.21
N GLU A 150 -21.18 -19.66 -4.02
CA GLU A 150 -20.57 -18.42 -3.55
C GLU A 150 -21.59 -17.28 -3.51
N THR A 151 -21.50 -16.42 -2.50
CA THR A 151 -22.40 -15.27 -2.30
C THR A 151 -21.59 -13.97 -2.28
N ILE A 152 -22.04 -12.98 -3.06
CA ILE A 152 -21.48 -11.64 -3.12
C ILE A 152 -22.58 -10.59 -3.05
N ARG A 153 -22.27 -9.37 -2.64
CA ARG A 153 -23.19 -8.24 -2.69
C ARG A 153 -22.86 -7.31 -3.85
N THR A 154 -23.88 -6.64 -4.35
CA THR A 154 -23.75 -5.55 -5.32
C THR A 154 -24.58 -4.37 -4.88
N ILE A 155 -24.03 -3.16 -5.01
CA ILE A 155 -24.82 -1.93 -5.05
C ILE A 155 -24.86 -1.48 -6.51
N ALA A 156 -26.05 -1.16 -6.99
CA ALA A 156 -26.24 -0.50 -8.27
C ALA A 156 -27.04 0.79 -8.11
N VAL A 157 -26.73 1.78 -8.93
CA VAL A 157 -27.42 3.06 -9.00
C VAL A 157 -27.73 3.33 -10.47
N GLU A 158 -29.00 3.57 -10.79
CA GLU A 158 -29.45 3.85 -12.15
C GLU A 158 -30.27 5.14 -12.24
N SER A 159 -30.04 5.87 -13.33
CA SER A 159 -30.71 7.14 -13.63
C SER A 159 -30.74 7.40 -15.15
N GLU A 160 -31.69 8.22 -15.60
CA GLU A 160 -31.67 8.78 -16.96
C GLU A 160 -30.65 9.91 -17.09
N ASP A 161 -30.35 10.59 -15.98
CA ASP A 161 -29.33 11.62 -15.87
C ASP A 161 -28.11 11.09 -15.08
N PRO A 162 -26.92 10.98 -15.71
CA PRO A 162 -25.71 10.52 -15.04
C PRO A 162 -25.24 11.46 -13.92
N ALA A 163 -25.62 12.74 -13.92
CA ALA A 163 -25.29 13.67 -12.84
C ALA A 163 -25.94 13.24 -11.51
N CYS A 164 -27.14 12.67 -11.55
CA CYS A 164 -27.79 12.10 -10.37
C CYS A 164 -27.00 10.91 -9.80
N ILE A 165 -26.34 10.11 -10.67
CA ILE A 165 -25.51 8.98 -10.22
C ILE A 165 -24.30 9.51 -9.46
N VAL A 166 -23.63 10.56 -9.95
CA VAL A 166 -22.52 11.20 -9.22
C VAL A 166 -22.97 11.65 -7.82
N ALA A 167 -24.10 12.35 -7.73
CA ALA A 167 -24.65 12.80 -6.45
C ALA A 167 -24.97 11.63 -5.52
N ALA A 168 -25.56 10.56 -6.04
CA ALA A 168 -25.87 9.35 -5.30
C ALA A 168 -24.61 8.65 -4.77
N LEU A 169 -23.56 8.52 -5.57
CA LEU A 169 -22.30 7.91 -5.14
C LEU A 169 -21.63 8.75 -4.04
N ARG A 170 -21.68 10.08 -4.14
CA ARG A 170 -21.22 10.97 -3.06
C ARG A 170 -22.00 10.76 -1.77
N ALA A 171 -23.33 10.75 -1.85
CA ALA A 171 -24.19 10.52 -0.69
C ALA A 171 -23.93 9.16 -0.02
N LEU A 172 -23.58 8.14 -0.81
CA LEU A 172 -23.22 6.82 -0.31
C LEU A 172 -21.75 6.68 0.10
N GLY A 173 -20.89 7.67 -0.14
CA GLY A 173 -19.45 7.59 0.11
C GLY A 173 -18.75 6.55 -0.77
N LEU A 174 -19.21 6.41 -2.02
CA LEU A 174 -18.71 5.48 -3.03
C LEU A 174 -18.02 6.21 -4.21
N GLU A 175 -17.66 7.48 -4.03
CA GLU A 175 -16.86 8.23 -5.01
C GLU A 175 -15.51 7.53 -5.25
N GLY A 176 -15.09 7.42 -6.52
CA GLY A 176 -13.86 6.75 -6.90
C GLY A 176 -13.93 5.22 -6.96
N VAL A 177 -15.02 4.59 -6.52
CA VAL A 177 -15.21 3.15 -6.67
C VAL A 177 -15.52 2.81 -8.14
N LYS A 178 -14.71 1.92 -8.71
CA LYS A 178 -14.80 1.53 -10.13
C LYS A 178 -16.16 0.92 -10.47
N ASN A 179 -16.77 1.39 -11.57
CA ASN A 179 -17.94 0.78 -12.16
C ASN A 179 -17.61 -0.59 -12.77
N VAL A 180 -18.47 -1.58 -12.54
CA VAL A 180 -18.35 -2.94 -13.08
C VAL A 180 -19.71 -3.39 -13.58
N SER A 181 -19.81 -3.62 -14.89
CA SER A 181 -21.01 -4.22 -15.49
C SER A 181 -21.39 -5.55 -14.84
N TYR A 182 -22.69 -5.85 -14.81
CA TYR A 182 -23.17 -7.09 -14.21
C TYR A 182 -22.56 -8.37 -14.85
N PRO A 183 -22.50 -8.50 -16.19
CA PRO A 183 -21.88 -9.66 -16.84
C PRO A 183 -20.39 -9.79 -16.50
N CYS A 184 -19.65 -8.69 -16.44
CA CYS A 184 -18.23 -8.70 -16.04
C CYS A 184 -18.06 -9.16 -14.59
N GLY A 185 -18.90 -8.71 -13.67
CA GLY A 185 -18.89 -9.17 -12.28
C GLY A 185 -19.19 -10.68 -12.16
N LEU A 186 -20.18 -11.19 -12.90
CA LEU A 186 -20.50 -12.62 -12.90
C LEU A 186 -19.37 -13.49 -13.49
N LYS A 187 -18.78 -13.10 -14.62
CA LYS A 187 -17.63 -13.83 -15.22
C LYS A 187 -16.48 -14.00 -14.24
N ARG A 188 -16.24 -12.99 -13.40
CA ARG A 188 -15.21 -13.02 -12.36
C ARG A 188 -15.56 -13.97 -11.23
N LEU A 189 -16.82 -13.95 -10.76
CA LEU A 189 -17.33 -14.89 -9.75
C LEU A 189 -17.11 -16.35 -10.18
N VAL A 190 -17.19 -16.64 -11.48
CA VAL A 190 -16.96 -17.99 -12.04
C VAL A 190 -15.57 -18.22 -12.65
N LYS A 191 -14.60 -17.34 -12.37
CA LYS A 191 -13.20 -17.44 -12.81
C LYS A 191 -13.02 -17.65 -14.33
N MET A 192 -13.89 -17.05 -15.15
CA MET A 192 -13.86 -17.16 -16.62
C MET A 192 -12.82 -16.27 -17.31
N THR A 193 -12.19 -15.33 -16.59
CA THR A 193 -11.19 -14.40 -17.12
C THR A 193 -9.90 -14.47 -16.31
N THR A 194 -8.74 -14.45 -16.99
CA THR A 194 -7.39 -14.37 -16.37
C THR A 194 -7.04 -12.97 -15.84
N GLU A 195 -7.85 -11.97 -16.16
CA GLU A 195 -7.78 -10.65 -15.53
C GLU A 195 -8.26 -10.76 -14.08
N VAL A 196 -7.30 -10.79 -13.16
CA VAL A 196 -7.55 -10.59 -11.73
C VAL A 196 -7.99 -9.14 -11.56
N LEU A 197 -9.29 -8.92 -11.34
CA LEU A 197 -9.66 -7.74 -10.58
C LEU A 197 -9.28 -7.99 -9.13
N THR A 198 -8.37 -7.19 -8.64
CA THR A 198 -8.31 -6.85 -7.22
C THR A 198 -9.62 -6.13 -6.87
N MET A 199 -10.56 -6.89 -6.31
CA MET A 199 -11.85 -6.39 -5.84
C MET A 199 -11.61 -5.45 -4.65
N PRO A 200 -12.24 -4.25 -4.57
CA PRO A 200 -11.96 -3.27 -3.51
C PRO A 200 -12.22 -3.78 -2.09
N HIS A 201 -13.03 -4.83 -1.92
CA HIS A 201 -13.46 -5.33 -0.62
C HIS A 201 -12.91 -6.72 -0.25
N ASP A 202 -12.03 -7.29 -1.07
CA ASP A 202 -11.37 -8.59 -0.81
C ASP A 202 -9.86 -8.43 -0.53
N GLN A 203 -9.38 -7.18 -0.48
CA GLN A 203 -8.07 -6.86 0.06
C GLN A 203 -8.28 -6.20 1.41
N ALA A 204 -7.58 -6.75 2.40
CA ALA A 204 -7.25 -6.02 3.61
C ALA A 204 -6.87 -4.56 3.23
N PRO A 205 -7.39 -3.54 3.92
CA PRO A 205 -7.19 -2.16 3.49
C PRO A 205 -5.71 -1.84 3.40
N ARG A 206 -5.34 -1.18 2.30
CA ARG A 206 -3.96 -0.78 2.03
C ARG A 206 -3.76 0.66 2.41
N TYR A 207 -2.65 0.93 3.05
CA TYR A 207 -2.30 2.27 3.48
C TYR A 207 -0.89 2.60 2.99
N ALA A 208 -0.68 3.86 2.62
CA ALA A 208 0.61 4.32 2.15
C ALA A 208 1.22 5.35 3.08
N THR A 209 2.54 5.36 3.13
CA THR A 209 3.31 6.41 3.81
C THR A 209 4.41 6.94 2.92
N ILE A 210 4.61 8.26 2.94
CA ILE A 210 5.75 8.94 2.32
C ILE A 210 6.57 9.64 3.42
N ASP A 211 7.85 9.30 3.53
CA ASP A 211 8.85 9.93 4.41
C ASP A 211 9.78 10.80 3.56
N ILE A 212 9.63 12.11 3.64
CA ILE A 212 10.39 13.10 2.87
C ILE A 212 11.60 13.57 3.69
N GLY A 213 12.75 12.98 3.39
CA GLY A 213 14.05 13.37 3.95
C GLY A 213 14.83 14.35 3.07
N THR A 214 15.96 14.83 3.59
CA THR A 214 16.88 15.71 2.83
C THR A 214 17.65 14.98 1.74
N ASN A 215 17.95 13.69 1.92
CA ASN A 215 18.71 12.91 0.94
C ASN A 215 17.81 12.04 0.05
N SER A 216 16.78 11.44 0.64
CA SER A 216 15.93 10.44 -0.01
C SER A 216 14.48 10.60 0.44
N ILE A 217 13.55 10.20 -0.43
CA ILE A 217 12.14 10.05 -0.11
C ILE A 217 11.84 8.55 -0.06
N LYS A 218 11.22 8.10 1.03
CA LYS A 218 10.86 6.69 1.21
C LYS A 218 9.36 6.51 1.04
N PHE A 219 8.99 5.41 0.40
CA PHE A 219 7.61 5.04 0.12
C PHE A 219 7.33 3.63 0.60
N HIS A 220 6.23 3.48 1.32
CA HIS A 220 5.80 2.19 1.84
C HIS A 220 4.30 2.03 1.66
N ILE A 221 3.88 0.85 1.20
CA ILE A 221 2.48 0.42 1.20
C ILE A 221 2.38 -0.83 2.06
N GLY A 222 1.56 -0.75 3.10
CA GLY A 222 1.22 -1.86 3.97
C GLY A 222 -0.25 -2.22 3.84
N GLU A 223 -0.55 -3.51 3.92
CA GLU A 223 -1.89 -4.06 3.86
C GLU A 223 -2.27 -4.60 5.24
N ARG A 224 -3.36 -4.08 5.83
CA ARG A 224 -3.76 -4.40 7.21
C ARG A 224 -4.68 -5.61 7.25
N LEU A 225 -4.11 -6.77 7.58
CA LEU A 225 -4.82 -8.05 7.64
C LEU A 225 -5.88 -8.06 8.75
N SER A 226 -6.87 -8.95 8.63
CA SER A 226 -7.99 -9.06 9.57
C SER A 226 -7.58 -9.41 11.01
N ASN A 227 -6.40 -10.00 11.19
CA ASN A 227 -5.79 -10.28 12.51
C ASN A 227 -5.05 -9.07 13.10
N GLY A 228 -5.13 -7.89 12.46
CA GLY A 228 -4.46 -6.66 12.89
C GLY A 228 -2.98 -6.55 12.47
N THR A 229 -2.40 -7.57 11.83
CA THR A 229 -1.01 -7.54 11.37
C THR A 229 -0.86 -6.84 10.02
N TRP A 230 0.35 -6.36 9.75
CA TRP A 230 0.67 -5.64 8.53
C TRP A 230 1.44 -6.54 7.55
N ARG A 231 0.94 -6.64 6.32
CA ARG A 231 1.65 -7.26 5.20
C ARG A 231 2.27 -6.17 4.32
N LYS A 232 3.58 -6.21 4.14
CA LYS A 232 4.30 -5.32 3.21
C LYS A 232 3.88 -5.61 1.77
N ILE A 233 3.46 -4.59 1.03
CA ILE A 233 3.21 -4.64 -0.41
C ILE A 233 4.37 -4.00 -1.16
N ILE A 234 4.73 -2.76 -0.78
CA ILE A 234 5.85 -2.01 -1.35
C ILE A 234 6.66 -1.41 -0.21
N ASP A 235 7.98 -1.44 -0.34
CA ASP A 235 8.90 -0.70 0.52
C ASP A 235 10.13 -0.31 -0.30
N ARG A 236 10.29 0.98 -0.59
CA ARG A 236 11.39 1.49 -1.41
C ARG A 236 11.80 2.89 -1.00
N ALA A 237 13.01 3.27 -1.40
CA ALA A 237 13.54 4.61 -1.23
C ALA A 237 14.07 5.15 -2.56
N GLU A 238 13.89 6.45 -2.79
CA GLU A 238 14.36 7.15 -3.98
C GLU A 238 15.30 8.29 -3.55
N VAL A 239 16.50 8.33 -4.12
CA VAL A 239 17.52 9.33 -3.78
C VAL A 239 17.28 10.58 -4.63
N VAL A 240 16.72 11.62 -4.03
CA VAL A 240 16.38 12.88 -4.72
C VAL A 240 17.33 14.03 -4.37
N ARG A 241 18.07 13.90 -3.26
CA ARG A 241 18.98 14.92 -2.71
C ARG A 241 18.32 16.30 -2.56
N LEU A 242 17.13 16.33 -1.95
CA LEU A 242 16.35 17.55 -1.77
C LEU A 242 17.13 18.64 -1.01
N GLY A 243 17.92 18.27 0.00
CA GLY A 243 18.72 19.18 0.82
C GLY A 243 20.04 19.63 0.20
N GLU A 244 20.31 19.35 -1.07
CA GLU A 244 21.49 19.81 -1.79
C GLU A 244 21.56 21.35 -1.82
N GLY A 245 22.63 21.92 -1.27
CA GLY A 245 22.83 23.38 -1.16
C GLY A 245 22.04 24.05 -0.04
N LEU A 246 21.18 23.33 0.69
CA LEU A 246 20.29 23.92 1.70
C LEU A 246 21.06 24.58 2.86
N LYS A 247 22.19 24.00 3.28
CA LYS A 247 22.99 24.56 4.38
C LYS A 247 23.60 25.90 4.03
N GLU A 248 23.97 26.08 2.77
CA GLU A 248 24.67 27.26 2.27
C GLU A 248 23.68 28.36 1.85
N THR A 249 22.55 27.99 1.22
CA THR A 249 21.59 28.94 0.64
C THR A 249 20.39 29.22 1.54
N GLY A 250 20.08 28.34 2.49
CA GLY A 250 18.87 28.41 3.31
C GLY A 250 17.57 28.06 2.57
N VAL A 251 17.64 27.68 1.29
CA VAL A 251 16.47 27.34 0.45
C VAL A 251 16.73 26.10 -0.38
N PHE A 252 15.67 25.37 -0.74
CA PHE A 252 15.79 24.28 -1.72
C PHE A 252 16.03 24.84 -3.10
N ASN A 253 16.94 24.21 -3.85
CA ASN A 253 17.19 24.56 -5.24
C ASN A 253 16.09 23.98 -6.16
N ASP A 254 15.81 24.68 -7.26
CA ASP A 254 14.71 24.33 -8.17
C ASP A 254 14.84 22.93 -8.78
N GLN A 255 16.06 22.49 -9.08
CA GLN A 255 16.28 21.16 -9.65
C GLN A 255 15.99 20.05 -8.64
N ALA A 256 16.38 20.23 -7.39
CA ALA A 256 16.13 19.28 -6.31
C ALA A 256 14.64 19.23 -5.95
N MET A 257 13.96 20.38 -5.94
CA MET A 257 12.50 20.44 -5.83
C MET A 257 11.83 19.70 -6.98
N ALA A 258 12.22 19.94 -8.24
CA ALA A 258 11.63 19.26 -9.39
C ALA A 258 11.78 17.72 -9.32
N ARG A 259 12.97 17.22 -8.94
CA ARG A 259 13.21 15.78 -8.72
C ARG A 259 12.33 15.22 -7.61
N ALA A 260 12.25 15.91 -6.47
CA ALA A 260 11.42 15.49 -5.34
C ALA A 260 9.93 15.49 -5.69
N SER A 261 9.45 16.51 -6.41
CA SER A 261 8.07 16.60 -6.87
C SER A 261 7.70 15.47 -7.83
N ALA A 262 8.58 15.16 -8.79
CA ALA A 262 8.38 14.03 -9.68
C ALA A 262 8.31 12.69 -8.92
N ALA A 263 9.22 12.48 -7.96
CA ALA A 263 9.22 11.27 -7.13
C ALA A 263 7.93 11.13 -6.31
N ILE A 264 7.47 12.20 -5.65
CA ILE A 264 6.23 12.19 -4.85
C ILE A 264 5.01 11.96 -5.73
N ALA A 265 4.92 12.60 -6.90
CA ALA A 265 3.83 12.40 -7.85
C ALA A 265 3.77 10.94 -8.33
N ASN A 266 4.91 10.35 -8.67
CA ASN A 266 4.99 8.93 -9.05
C ASN A 266 4.55 7.99 -7.91
N MET A 267 4.93 8.29 -6.66
CA MET A 267 4.50 7.54 -5.47
C MET A 267 2.99 7.67 -5.23
N ALA A 268 2.42 8.86 -5.45
CA ALA A 268 0.98 9.10 -5.33
C ALA A 268 0.18 8.30 -6.39
N GLU A 269 0.63 8.32 -7.64
CA GLU A 269 0.04 7.49 -8.70
C GLU A 269 0.18 5.99 -8.39
N GLU A 270 1.31 5.57 -7.85
CA GLU A 270 1.53 4.17 -7.45
C GLU A 270 0.59 3.76 -6.30
N ALA A 271 0.34 4.65 -5.34
CA ALA A 271 -0.65 4.43 -4.29
C ALA A 271 -2.07 4.27 -4.88
N GLN A 272 -2.44 5.11 -5.86
CA GLN A 272 -3.72 5.00 -6.56
C GLN A 272 -3.84 3.67 -7.34
N ARG A 273 -2.79 3.28 -8.09
CA ARG A 273 -2.75 2.00 -8.82
C ARG A 273 -2.86 0.79 -7.89
N ASN A 274 -2.36 0.90 -6.66
CA ASN A 274 -2.45 -0.15 -5.64
C ASN A 274 -3.74 -0.10 -4.80
N CYS A 275 -4.69 0.79 -5.15
CA CYS A 275 -5.96 0.97 -4.44
C CYS A 275 -5.78 1.24 -2.94
N VAL A 276 -4.79 2.06 -2.59
CA VAL A 276 -4.55 2.51 -1.21
C VAL A 276 -5.75 3.30 -0.70
N THR A 277 -6.26 2.91 0.47
CA THR A 277 -7.38 3.52 1.19
C THR A 277 -7.05 4.91 1.70
N ALA A 278 -5.85 5.10 2.26
CA ALA A 278 -5.37 6.41 2.71
C ALA A 278 -3.84 6.49 2.66
N LEU A 279 -3.35 7.71 2.44
CA LEU A 279 -1.92 8.02 2.34
C LEU A 279 -1.56 9.10 3.37
N ALA A 280 -0.49 8.89 4.13
CA ALA A 280 0.10 9.88 5.01
C ALA A 280 1.50 10.29 4.51
N ALA A 281 1.76 11.58 4.34
CA ALA A 281 3.08 12.08 3.95
C ALA A 281 3.63 13.00 5.04
N VAL A 282 4.85 12.71 5.49
CA VAL A 282 5.57 13.53 6.48
C VAL A 282 6.89 14.01 5.91
N ALA A 283 7.35 15.17 6.38
CA ALA A 283 8.66 15.70 6.07
C ALA A 283 9.46 16.06 7.33
N THR A 284 10.77 15.86 7.25
CA THR A 284 11.68 15.96 8.40
C THR A 284 12.51 17.25 8.38
N MET A 285 13.72 17.22 8.93
CA MET A 285 14.59 18.38 9.20
C MET A 285 14.78 19.33 8.01
N GLY A 286 14.84 18.81 6.78
CA GLY A 286 15.02 19.65 5.60
C GLY A 286 13.92 20.69 5.45
N MET A 287 12.66 20.27 5.60
CA MET A 287 11.49 21.16 5.47
C MET A 287 11.40 22.18 6.59
N ARG A 288 11.86 21.83 7.80
CA ARG A 288 11.85 22.75 8.94
C ARG A 288 12.76 23.96 8.73
N ASN A 289 13.83 23.79 7.95
CA ASN A 289 14.90 24.78 7.84
C ASN A 289 14.88 25.59 6.54
N ALA A 290 14.15 25.13 5.51
CA ALA A 290 14.15 25.78 4.20
C ALA A 290 13.18 26.97 4.16
N GLY A 291 13.67 28.14 3.74
CA GLY A 291 12.86 29.35 3.62
C GLY A 291 11.75 29.29 2.58
N ASN A 292 11.82 28.33 1.64
CA ASN A 292 10.82 28.09 0.59
C ASN A 292 10.05 26.77 0.77
N ALA A 293 10.03 26.19 1.98
CA ALA A 293 9.31 24.93 2.26
C ALA A 293 7.80 25.02 1.96
N GLU A 294 7.14 26.11 2.36
CA GLU A 294 5.69 26.30 2.13
C GLU A 294 5.33 26.33 0.64
N GLN A 295 6.16 26.98 -0.17
CA GLN A 295 6.00 27.01 -1.63
C GLN A 295 6.09 25.59 -2.21
N PHE A 296 7.07 24.81 -1.76
CA PHE A 296 7.23 23.44 -2.21
C PHE A 296 6.03 22.56 -1.80
N ILE A 297 5.57 22.66 -0.54
CA ILE A 297 4.41 21.90 -0.05
C ILE A 297 3.15 22.26 -0.84
N ALA A 298 2.90 23.55 -1.09
CA ALA A 298 1.76 24.00 -1.89
C ALA A 298 1.82 23.46 -3.33
N ALA A 299 3.01 23.43 -3.94
CA ALA A 299 3.20 22.88 -5.28
C ALA A 299 2.88 21.37 -5.33
N ILE A 300 3.31 20.58 -4.35
CA ILE A 300 2.99 19.15 -4.26
C ILE A 300 1.48 18.93 -4.12
N GLN A 301 0.82 19.68 -3.22
CA GLN A 301 -0.62 19.58 -3.02
C GLN A 301 -1.39 19.89 -4.32
N ALA A 302 -0.99 20.95 -5.04
CA ALA A 302 -1.62 21.32 -6.31
C ALA A 302 -1.37 20.30 -7.42
N GLN A 303 -0.17 19.70 -7.48
CA GLN A 303 0.23 18.78 -8.54
C GLN A 303 -0.40 17.39 -8.40
N CYS A 304 -0.42 16.83 -7.19
CA CYS A 304 -0.79 15.42 -6.97
C CYS A 304 -1.74 15.19 -5.78
N GLY A 305 -2.22 16.25 -5.14
CA GLY A 305 -3.19 16.16 -4.04
C GLY A 305 -2.61 15.68 -2.71
N VAL A 306 -1.30 15.42 -2.62
CA VAL A 306 -0.65 14.91 -1.40
C VAL A 306 -0.41 16.04 -0.40
N SER A 307 -1.02 15.92 0.78
CA SER A 307 -0.79 16.81 1.92
C SER A 307 0.43 16.36 2.71
N ILE A 308 1.41 17.25 2.86
CA ILE A 308 2.64 16.99 3.60
C ILE A 308 2.57 17.62 4.99
N GLU A 309 2.75 16.80 6.02
CA GLU A 309 2.92 17.25 7.40
C GLU A 309 4.40 17.44 7.74
N VAL A 310 4.81 18.63 8.15
CA VAL A 310 6.17 18.86 8.63
C VAL A 310 6.23 18.51 10.12
N ILE A 311 6.83 17.37 10.44
CA ILE A 311 6.90 16.87 11.82
C ILE A 311 8.10 17.45 12.56
N SER A 312 8.02 17.54 13.89
CA SER A 312 9.17 17.89 14.73
C SER A 312 10.17 16.73 14.78
N GLY A 313 11.43 17.00 15.17
CA GLY A 313 12.40 15.91 15.43
C GLY A 313 11.96 15.01 16.58
N GLU A 314 11.12 15.54 17.45
CA GLU A 314 10.51 14.85 18.58
C GLU A 314 9.53 13.78 18.12
N GLU A 315 8.66 14.15 17.19
CA GLU A 315 7.67 13.26 16.59
C GLU A 315 8.33 12.23 15.66
N GLU A 316 9.36 12.63 14.93
CA GLU A 316 10.19 11.72 14.13
C GLU A 316 10.78 10.59 14.99
N ALA A 317 11.35 10.93 16.15
CA ALA A 317 11.89 9.96 17.09
C ALA A 317 10.80 9.06 17.71
N ARG A 318 9.64 9.64 18.07
CA ARG A 318 8.50 8.88 18.62
C ARG A 318 7.97 7.85 17.61
N LEU A 319 7.80 8.25 16.35
CA LEU A 319 7.34 7.36 15.29
C LEU A 319 8.38 6.27 14.98
N ALA A 320 9.67 6.59 14.95
CA ALA A 320 10.71 5.58 14.80
C ALA A 320 10.70 4.57 15.97
N TYR A 321 10.51 5.05 17.20
CA TYR A 321 10.36 4.20 18.39
C TYR A 321 9.14 3.27 18.31
N LEU A 322 7.99 3.80 17.89
CA LEU A 322 6.77 3.01 17.65
C LEU A 322 7.00 1.92 16.59
N ALA A 323 7.74 2.25 15.52
CA ALA A 323 8.09 1.27 14.47
C ALA A 323 8.88 0.09 15.04
N VAL A 324 9.82 0.36 15.96
CA VAL A 324 10.62 -0.67 16.65
C VAL A 324 9.73 -1.52 17.56
N GLN A 325 8.95 -0.89 18.43
CA GLN A 325 8.11 -1.59 19.40
C GLN A 325 7.15 -2.56 18.70
N ALA A 326 6.42 -2.07 17.69
CA ALA A 326 5.47 -2.88 16.94
C ALA A 326 6.16 -3.89 16.01
N GLY A 327 7.25 -3.49 15.35
CA GLY A 327 7.95 -4.31 14.37
C GLY A 327 8.74 -5.47 14.97
N LEU A 328 9.03 -5.43 16.27
CA LEU A 328 9.72 -6.50 17.00
C LEU A 328 8.82 -7.25 17.99
N GLY A 329 7.58 -6.79 18.21
CA GLY A 329 6.65 -7.40 19.16
C GLY A 329 7.19 -7.43 20.58
N LEU A 330 7.89 -6.36 20.98
CA LEU A 330 8.57 -6.31 22.28
C LEU A 330 7.57 -6.24 23.43
N PRO A 331 7.86 -6.89 24.58
CA PRO A 331 7.05 -6.73 25.78
C PRO A 331 7.15 -5.28 26.29
N ASP A 332 6.20 -4.88 27.14
CA ASP A 332 6.22 -3.58 27.81
C ASP A 332 7.27 -3.56 28.92
N VAL A 333 8.53 -3.40 28.52
CA VAL A 333 9.72 -3.34 29.37
C VAL A 333 10.55 -2.10 29.04
N PRO A 334 11.41 -1.63 29.96
CA PRO A 334 12.35 -0.55 29.68
C PRO A 334 13.21 -0.83 28.45
N LEU A 335 13.15 0.10 27.51
CA LEU A 335 13.70 -0.03 26.17
C LEU A 335 14.58 1.16 25.82
N VAL A 336 15.72 0.89 25.21
CA VAL A 336 16.52 1.90 24.52
C VAL A 336 16.61 1.58 23.05
N VAL A 337 16.20 2.53 22.23
CA VAL A 337 16.43 2.52 20.79
C VAL A 337 17.51 3.55 20.47
N PHE A 338 18.58 3.15 19.80
CA PHE A 338 19.57 4.08 19.27
C PHE A 338 19.65 4.02 17.74
N ASP A 339 19.71 5.17 17.09
CA ASP A 339 19.91 5.30 15.64
C ASP A 339 21.28 5.94 15.38
N SER A 340 22.20 5.15 14.82
CA SER A 340 23.55 5.60 14.52
C SER A 340 23.67 6.08 13.07
N GLY A 341 23.70 7.41 12.90
CA GLY A 341 23.94 8.08 11.63
C GLY A 341 25.42 8.38 11.33
N GLY A 342 25.65 9.13 10.25
CA GLY A 342 26.99 9.57 9.86
C GLY A 342 27.57 10.68 10.76
N GLY A 343 26.72 11.60 11.23
CA GLY A 343 27.15 12.79 11.99
C GLY A 343 26.76 12.80 13.47
N SER A 344 25.77 12.01 13.87
CA SER A 344 25.22 11.94 15.22
C SER A 344 24.55 10.59 15.47
N THR A 345 24.31 10.28 16.75
CA THR A 345 23.58 9.10 17.20
C THR A 345 22.46 9.58 18.12
N GLN A 346 21.23 9.18 17.80
CA GLN A 346 20.05 9.47 18.61
C GLN A 346 19.79 8.32 19.58
N PHE A 347 19.35 8.64 20.79
CA PHE A 347 18.90 7.68 21.79
C PHE A 347 17.49 8.04 22.23
N THR A 348 16.61 7.05 22.26
CA THR A 348 15.24 7.15 22.73
C THR A 348 15.01 6.09 23.80
N PHE A 349 14.66 6.53 25.00
CA PHE A 349 14.34 5.70 26.16
C PHE A 349 12.83 5.65 26.29
N GLY A 350 12.27 4.48 26.59
CA GLY A 350 10.84 4.34 26.75
C GLY A 350 10.43 2.99 27.31
N HIS A 351 9.12 2.80 27.42
CA HIS A 351 8.50 1.52 27.72
C HIS A 351 7.17 1.44 26.97
N GLY A 352 6.84 0.27 26.42
CA GLY A 352 5.64 0.10 25.61
C GLY A 352 5.59 1.12 24.47
N SER A 353 4.53 1.92 24.40
CA SER A 353 4.38 3.02 23.43
C SER A 353 4.80 4.40 23.97
N THR A 354 5.28 4.48 25.21
CA THR A 354 5.66 5.73 25.88
C THR A 354 7.15 6.00 25.70
N VAL A 355 7.50 7.25 25.42
CA VAL A 355 8.89 7.74 25.35
C VAL A 355 9.17 8.56 26.62
N ASP A 356 10.16 8.15 27.40
CA ASP A 356 10.53 8.73 28.70
C ASP A 356 11.57 9.85 28.57
N ASP A 357 12.63 9.60 27.79
CA ASP A 357 13.69 10.57 27.49
C ASP A 357 14.19 10.35 26.07
N ARG A 358 14.72 11.41 25.46
CA ARG A 358 15.44 11.31 24.19
C ARG A 358 16.52 12.36 24.10
N PHE A 359 17.58 12.01 23.39
CA PHE A 359 18.65 12.95 23.10
C PHE A 359 19.48 12.52 21.90
N SER A 360 20.20 13.49 21.34
CA SER A 360 21.12 13.29 20.24
C SER A 360 22.53 13.63 20.71
N LEU A 361 23.49 12.76 20.43
CA LEU A 361 24.91 12.99 20.69
C LEU A 361 25.66 13.13 19.37
N ASN A 362 26.66 14.02 19.32
CA ASN A 362 27.48 14.29 18.12
C ASN A 362 28.48 13.16 17.81
N VAL A 363 28.05 11.92 17.98
CA VAL A 363 28.81 10.70 17.73
C VAL A 363 28.27 10.06 16.46
N GLY A 364 29.07 10.02 15.41
CA GLY A 364 28.62 9.49 14.11
C GLY A 364 29.75 8.84 13.33
N ALA A 365 29.40 7.85 12.52
CA ALA A 365 30.37 7.00 11.83
C ALA A 365 31.29 7.80 10.89
N ALA A 366 30.75 8.74 10.11
CA ALA A 366 31.54 9.56 9.19
C ALA A 366 32.48 10.51 9.96
N ARG A 367 31.97 11.15 11.04
CA ARG A 367 32.76 12.06 11.88
C ARG A 367 33.99 11.38 12.48
N PHE A 368 33.82 10.19 13.05
CA PHE A 368 34.94 9.45 13.65
C PHE A 368 35.85 8.82 12.60
N THR A 369 35.30 8.44 11.44
CA THR A 369 36.11 7.98 10.30
C THR A 369 37.06 9.06 9.82
N GLU A 370 36.57 10.28 9.61
CA GLU A 370 37.38 11.42 9.20
C GLU A 370 38.43 11.77 10.25
N ARG A 371 38.02 11.88 11.52
CA ARG A 371 38.89 12.30 12.63
C ARG A 371 40.06 11.33 12.89
N TYR A 372 39.85 10.03 12.72
CA TYR A 372 40.84 8.99 13.03
C TYR A 372 41.34 8.21 11.80
N ALA A 373 40.99 8.65 10.59
CA ALA A 373 41.30 7.99 9.32
C ALA A 373 40.92 6.48 9.30
N LEU A 374 39.73 6.15 9.80
CA LEU A 374 39.27 4.76 9.98
C LEU A 374 38.90 4.05 8.67
N ASN A 375 39.06 4.73 7.54
CA ASN A 375 38.89 4.17 6.20
C ASN A 375 40.14 3.44 5.67
N LYS A 376 41.26 3.48 6.40
CA LYS A 376 42.52 2.79 6.03
C LYS A 376 42.70 1.51 6.85
N VAL A 377 43.85 0.84 6.69
CA VAL A 377 44.32 -0.14 7.68
C VAL A 377 44.60 0.60 8.99
N VAL A 378 43.98 0.18 10.09
CA VAL A 378 44.03 0.87 11.39
C VAL A 378 44.79 0.02 12.41
N PRO A 379 45.88 0.54 13.01
CA PRO A 379 46.59 -0.13 14.08
C PRO A 379 45.77 -0.10 15.39
N LEU A 380 46.02 -1.05 16.29
CA LEU A 380 45.29 -1.16 17.56
C LEU A 380 45.37 0.12 18.42
N SER A 381 46.48 0.86 18.38
CA SER A 381 46.62 2.12 19.11
C SER A 381 45.59 3.16 18.66
N THR A 382 45.46 3.40 17.35
CA THR A 382 44.49 4.34 16.79
C THR A 382 43.06 3.87 17.01
N LEU A 383 42.81 2.56 16.95
CA LEU A 383 41.50 2.00 17.29
C LEU A 383 41.13 2.27 18.76
N HIS A 384 42.05 2.06 19.69
CA HIS A 384 41.83 2.36 21.11
C HIS A 384 41.60 3.85 21.35
N GLU A 385 42.34 4.73 20.67
CA GLU A 385 42.13 6.18 20.73
C GLU A 385 40.72 6.57 20.23
N ALA A 386 40.27 5.97 19.12
CA ALA A 386 38.94 6.21 18.59
C ALA A 386 37.84 5.71 19.55
N LEU A 387 37.97 4.50 20.09
CA LEU A 387 37.04 3.95 21.09
C LEU A 387 36.99 4.79 22.36
N ALA A 388 38.13 5.23 22.87
CA ALA A 388 38.20 6.10 24.05
C ALA A 388 37.48 7.45 23.80
N ALA A 389 37.68 8.04 22.61
CA ALA A 389 37.00 9.28 22.25
C ALA A 389 35.50 9.12 22.05
N ILE A 390 35.05 8.02 21.42
CA ILE A 390 33.63 7.69 21.32
C ILE A 390 33.04 7.52 22.72
N SER A 391 33.72 6.81 23.62
CA SER A 391 33.27 6.58 25.00
C SER A 391 33.16 7.88 25.80
N ALA A 392 34.09 8.82 25.60
CA ALA A 392 34.03 10.15 26.20
C ALA A 392 32.86 10.98 25.65
N ASP A 393 32.62 10.95 24.34
CA ASP A 393 31.51 11.69 23.72
C ASP A 393 30.13 11.05 24.03
N LEU A 394 30.11 9.77 24.46
CA LEU A 394 28.94 9.05 24.96
C LEU A 394 28.79 9.09 26.50
N VAL A 395 29.48 9.98 27.21
CA VAL A 395 29.46 10.06 28.69
C VAL A 395 28.06 10.20 29.30
N ARG A 396 27.10 10.80 28.59
CA ARG A 396 25.70 10.90 29.07
C ARG A 396 25.07 9.52 29.32
N LEU A 397 25.55 8.47 28.64
CA LEU A 397 25.08 7.10 28.85
C LEU A 397 25.56 6.50 30.17
N ASP A 398 26.62 7.03 30.80
CA ASP A 398 27.15 6.50 32.06
C ASP A 398 26.17 6.62 33.23
N THR A 399 25.26 7.61 33.16
CA THR A 399 24.20 7.82 34.17
C THR A 399 22.81 7.46 33.66
N ALA A 400 22.70 6.93 32.44
CA ALA A 400 21.42 6.52 31.88
C ALA A 400 20.92 5.22 32.53
N PRO A 401 19.60 5.00 32.62
CA PRO A 401 19.07 3.72 33.09
C PRO A 401 19.47 2.59 32.14
N ILE A 402 19.81 1.43 32.70
CA ILE A 402 20.09 0.22 31.92
C ILE A 402 18.76 -0.36 31.44
N PRO A 403 18.56 -0.57 30.13
CA PRO A 403 17.32 -1.14 29.62
C PRO A 403 17.31 -2.67 29.72
N ASP A 404 16.11 -3.25 29.67
CA ASP A 404 15.94 -4.69 29.50
C ASP A 404 16.14 -5.11 28.04
N ALA A 405 15.84 -4.21 27.10
CA ALA A 405 16.06 -4.41 25.67
C ALA A 405 16.78 -3.20 25.03
N LEU A 406 17.81 -3.50 24.23
CA LEU A 406 18.57 -2.51 23.47
C LEU A 406 18.43 -2.79 21.98
N ILE A 407 17.95 -1.78 21.25
CA ILE A 407 17.77 -1.86 19.80
C ILE A 407 18.68 -0.87 19.09
N GLY A 408 19.43 -1.40 18.12
CA GLY A 408 20.19 -0.59 17.18
C GLY A 408 19.46 -0.41 15.87
N MET A 409 19.48 0.82 15.36
CA MET A 409 19.02 1.20 14.04
C MET A 409 20.13 1.91 13.27
N GLY A 410 19.88 2.10 11.97
CA GLY A 410 20.76 2.86 11.09
C GLY A 410 21.68 1.98 10.25
N GLY A 411 22.23 2.59 9.20
CA GLY A 411 22.89 1.84 8.12
C GLY A 411 24.14 1.06 8.56
N ALA A 412 24.86 1.52 9.59
CA ALA A 412 26.00 0.77 10.13
C ALA A 412 25.52 -0.53 10.80
N VAL A 413 24.53 -0.43 11.70
CA VAL A 413 23.99 -1.57 12.44
C VAL A 413 23.39 -2.62 11.50
N THR A 414 22.62 -2.19 10.50
CA THR A 414 22.01 -3.13 9.55
C THR A 414 23.03 -3.80 8.62
N ASN A 415 24.09 -3.09 8.21
CA ASN A 415 25.18 -3.69 7.43
C ASN A 415 25.99 -4.68 8.27
N MET A 416 26.19 -4.44 9.56
CA MET A 416 26.86 -5.40 10.45
C MET A 416 26.07 -6.72 10.53
N VAL A 417 24.73 -6.66 10.59
CA VAL A 417 23.89 -7.86 10.49
C VAL A 417 24.04 -8.53 9.13
N ALA A 418 23.97 -7.77 8.05
CA ALA A 418 24.10 -8.32 6.70
C ALA A 418 25.44 -9.04 6.48
N VAL A 419 26.54 -8.50 7.03
CA VAL A 419 27.87 -9.14 7.03
C VAL A 419 27.87 -10.41 7.88
N LYS A 420 27.32 -10.35 9.12
CA LYS A 420 27.20 -11.52 10.00
C LYS A 420 26.46 -12.67 9.32
N LEU A 421 25.39 -12.36 8.58
CA LEU A 421 24.54 -13.35 7.92
C LEU A 421 25.02 -13.71 6.51
N GLY A 422 26.09 -13.08 5.99
CA GLY A 422 26.61 -13.32 4.64
C GLY A 422 25.61 -12.99 3.53
N LEU A 423 24.81 -11.94 3.70
CA LEU A 423 23.76 -11.58 2.74
C LEU A 423 24.35 -11.00 1.45
N ALA A 424 24.42 -11.82 0.39
CA ALA A 424 24.85 -11.35 -0.93
C ALA A 424 23.91 -10.29 -1.53
N THR A 425 22.62 -10.33 -1.17
CA THR A 425 21.63 -9.31 -1.47
C THR A 425 20.97 -8.88 -0.17
N TYR A 426 20.90 -7.58 0.08
CA TYR A 426 20.32 -7.04 1.30
C TYR A 426 18.83 -7.39 1.39
N ASP A 427 18.44 -8.04 2.49
CA ASP A 427 17.03 -8.37 2.77
C ASP A 427 16.63 -7.73 4.12
N PRO A 428 15.79 -6.68 4.12
CA PRO A 428 15.37 -5.99 5.34
C PRO A 428 14.53 -6.88 6.26
N ASP A 429 13.84 -7.90 5.73
CA ASP A 429 13.01 -8.79 6.53
C ASP A 429 13.87 -9.79 7.31
N VAL A 430 15.03 -10.18 6.77
CA VAL A 430 16.03 -11.02 7.46
C VAL A 430 16.83 -10.20 8.48
N VAL A 431 17.10 -8.93 8.19
CA VAL A 431 17.80 -8.03 9.12
C VAL A 431 16.92 -7.64 10.31
N GLN A 432 15.61 -7.50 10.11
CA GLN A 432 14.66 -7.15 11.15
C GLN A 432 14.65 -8.19 12.27
N GLY A 433 14.94 -7.76 13.50
CA GLY A 433 14.96 -8.63 14.68
C GLY A 433 16.21 -9.50 14.82
N ALA A 434 17.17 -9.37 13.92
CA ALA A 434 18.45 -10.07 14.06
C ALA A 434 19.21 -9.56 15.29
N VAL A 435 19.92 -10.47 15.95
CA VAL A 435 20.72 -10.16 17.14
C VAL A 435 22.19 -9.99 16.76
N LEU A 436 22.82 -8.90 17.21
CA LEU A 436 24.27 -8.70 17.18
C LEU A 436 24.84 -8.85 18.59
N THR A 437 25.72 -9.83 18.77
CA THR A 437 26.44 -10.03 20.02
C THR A 437 27.72 -9.21 20.05
N ARG A 438 28.28 -8.96 21.24
CA ARG A 438 29.61 -8.34 21.38
C ARG A 438 30.70 -9.10 20.61
N GLY A 439 30.64 -10.43 20.60
CA GLY A 439 31.58 -11.26 19.84
C GLY A 439 31.49 -11.03 18.32
N ASP A 440 30.28 -10.87 17.78
CA ASP A 440 30.08 -10.52 16.37
C ASP A 440 30.68 -9.15 16.05
N VAL A 441 30.42 -8.17 16.93
CA VAL A 441 30.93 -6.79 16.78
C VAL A 441 32.45 -6.77 16.83
N ASP A 442 33.08 -7.46 17.78
CA ASP A 442 34.53 -7.54 17.92
C ASP A 442 35.19 -8.21 16.72
N HIS A 443 34.60 -9.30 16.21
CA HIS A 443 35.08 -9.97 15.01
C HIS A 443 35.04 -9.04 13.79
N GLN A 444 33.94 -8.30 13.62
CA GLN A 444 33.80 -7.36 12.51
C GLN A 444 34.74 -6.15 12.64
N ILE A 445 34.96 -5.63 13.86
CA ILE A 445 35.96 -4.57 14.08
C ILE A 445 37.35 -5.04 13.64
N GLU A 446 37.74 -6.27 14.01
CA GLU A 446 39.02 -6.86 13.62
C GLU A 446 39.13 -7.04 12.09
N GLN A 447 38.06 -7.52 11.46
CA GLN A 447 37.99 -7.66 10.00
C GLN A 447 38.14 -6.30 9.31
N TYR A 448 37.37 -5.29 9.74
CA TYR A 448 37.35 -3.98 9.07
C TYR A 448 38.64 -3.20 9.29
N ARG A 449 39.26 -3.26 10.48
CA ARG A 449 40.51 -2.52 10.73
C ARG A 449 41.70 -3.07 9.95
N SER A 450 41.64 -4.34 9.54
CA SER A 450 42.77 -5.05 8.94
C SER A 450 42.95 -4.75 7.44
N CYS A 451 41.97 -4.11 6.81
CA CYS A 451 42.01 -3.76 5.40
C CYS A 451 41.46 -2.34 5.15
N PRO A 452 41.89 -1.66 4.06
CA PRO A 452 41.37 -0.36 3.71
C PRO A 452 39.95 -0.45 3.13
N ALA A 453 39.25 0.68 3.03
CA ALA A 453 37.86 0.78 2.62
C ALA A 453 37.60 0.16 1.24
N GLU A 454 38.54 0.27 0.30
CA GLU A 454 38.44 -0.32 -1.03
C GLU A 454 38.33 -1.85 -0.95
N GLU A 455 39.11 -2.49 -0.09
CA GLU A 455 39.08 -3.94 0.10
C GLU A 455 37.84 -4.38 0.88
N ARG A 456 37.36 -3.55 1.83
CA ARG A 456 36.11 -3.81 2.56
C ARG A 456 34.89 -3.92 1.64
N GLN A 457 34.90 -3.26 0.49
CA GLN A 457 33.80 -3.38 -0.49
C GLN A 457 33.61 -4.80 -1.03
N THR A 458 34.60 -5.68 -0.85
CA THR A 458 34.52 -7.10 -1.24
C THR A 458 33.88 -7.99 -0.17
N ILE A 459 33.64 -7.46 1.03
CA ILE A 459 33.03 -8.20 2.14
C ILE A 459 31.55 -8.43 1.81
N ILE A 460 31.15 -9.70 1.73
CA ILE A 460 29.75 -10.09 1.49
C ILE A 460 28.87 -9.52 2.61
N GLY A 461 27.77 -8.88 2.23
CA GLY A 461 26.84 -8.19 3.14
C GLY A 461 27.15 -6.72 3.39
N LEU A 462 28.36 -6.25 3.09
CA LEU A 462 28.72 -4.85 3.25
C LEU A 462 28.41 -4.05 1.98
N GLN A 463 27.47 -3.11 2.07
CA GLN A 463 27.16 -2.22 0.96
C GLN A 463 28.36 -1.32 0.63
N PRO A 464 28.76 -1.18 -0.66
CA PRO A 464 29.95 -0.43 -1.04
C PRO A 464 29.97 1.01 -0.51
N GLY A 465 28.82 1.70 -0.54
CA GLY A 465 28.67 3.07 -0.02
C GLY A 465 28.81 3.21 1.50
N ARG A 466 29.00 2.10 2.24
CA ARG A 466 29.20 2.07 3.69
C ARG A 466 30.61 1.62 4.09
N ALA A 467 31.37 1.05 3.18
CA ALA A 467 32.68 0.47 3.45
C ALA A 467 33.67 1.45 4.10
N GLU A 468 33.59 2.73 3.72
CA GLU A 468 34.44 3.77 4.26
C GLU A 468 34.23 3.99 5.76
N VAL A 469 32.97 3.99 6.21
CA VAL A 469 32.58 4.41 7.57
C VAL A 469 32.24 3.25 8.51
N ILE A 470 32.20 2.02 8.01
CA ILE A 470 31.69 0.87 8.77
C ILE A 470 32.49 0.57 10.04
N LEU A 471 33.82 0.75 10.01
CA LEU A 471 34.67 0.52 11.19
C LEU A 471 34.29 1.46 12.35
N ALA A 472 34.08 2.74 12.06
CA ALA A 472 33.62 3.71 13.05
C ALA A 472 32.22 3.35 13.58
N GLY A 473 31.32 2.93 12.70
CA GLY A 473 29.99 2.45 13.08
C GLY A 473 30.05 1.27 14.05
N ALA A 474 30.89 0.28 13.78
CA ALA A 474 31.10 -0.86 14.67
C ALA A 474 31.70 -0.45 16.02
N CYS A 475 32.62 0.53 16.05
CA CYS A 475 33.16 1.07 17.30
C CYS A 475 32.10 1.78 18.15
N ILE A 476 31.17 2.52 17.51
CA ILE A 476 30.03 3.15 18.19
C ILE A 476 29.14 2.08 18.81
N VAL A 477 28.77 1.06 18.04
CA VAL A 477 27.96 -0.07 18.53
C VAL A 477 28.63 -0.79 19.71
N LYS A 478 29.93 -1.08 19.61
CA LYS A 478 30.71 -1.67 20.71
C LYS A 478 30.64 -0.82 21.97
N THR A 479 30.87 0.47 21.83
CA THR A 479 30.86 1.39 22.97
C THR A 479 29.48 1.49 23.61
N VAL A 480 28.40 1.49 22.82
CA VAL A 480 27.02 1.49 23.34
C VAL A 480 26.72 0.22 24.13
N LEU A 481 27.11 -0.96 23.62
CA LEU A 481 26.98 -2.23 24.35
C LEU A 481 27.75 -2.20 25.68
N GLU A 482 28.96 -1.64 25.69
CA GLU A 482 29.79 -1.51 26.90
C GLU A 482 29.17 -0.54 27.93
N LYS A 483 28.67 0.62 27.49
CA LYS A 483 28.02 1.62 28.36
C LYS A 483 26.78 1.05 29.05
N PHE A 484 25.94 0.32 28.29
CA PHE A 484 24.75 -0.34 28.84
C PHE A 484 25.03 -1.70 29.48
N ARG A 485 26.27 -2.21 29.42
CA ARG A 485 26.68 -3.51 29.97
C ARG A 485 25.85 -4.68 29.43
N MET A 486 25.55 -4.64 28.13
CA MET A 486 24.79 -5.68 27.45
C MET A 486 25.69 -6.51 26.53
N ASP A 487 25.44 -7.81 26.48
CA ASP A 487 26.22 -8.73 25.63
C ASP A 487 25.71 -8.81 24.19
N ALA A 488 24.51 -8.28 23.93
CA ALA A 488 23.92 -8.23 22.61
C ALA A 488 22.90 -7.08 22.48
N LEU A 489 22.58 -6.74 21.24
CA LEU A 489 21.48 -5.85 20.87
C LEU A 489 20.64 -6.49 19.75
N THR A 490 19.38 -6.10 19.66
CA THR A 490 18.49 -6.49 18.56
C THR A 490 18.49 -5.39 17.50
N VAL A 491 18.43 -5.74 16.23
CA VAL A 491 18.49 -4.76 15.12
C VAL A 491 17.10 -4.52 14.54
N SER A 492 16.77 -3.25 14.31
CA SER A 492 15.56 -2.88 13.56
C SER A 492 15.93 -2.17 12.27
N ASP A 493 15.42 -2.69 11.14
CA ASP A 493 15.39 -2.00 9.85
C ASP A 493 14.18 -1.04 9.76
N ARG A 494 13.14 -1.31 10.56
CA ARG A 494 11.93 -0.49 10.57
C ARG A 494 12.17 0.85 11.25
N SER A 495 11.96 1.92 10.46
CA SER A 495 12.10 3.33 10.89
C SER A 495 10.78 4.11 10.77
N LEU A 496 10.86 5.44 10.91
CA LEU A 496 9.81 6.46 10.74
C LEU A 496 8.60 6.05 9.87
N ARG A 497 8.80 5.70 8.60
CA ARG A 497 7.71 5.36 7.66
C ARG A 497 6.80 4.21 8.15
N HIS A 498 7.36 3.19 8.80
CA HIS A 498 6.57 2.08 9.33
C HIS A 498 5.81 2.50 10.59
N GLY A 499 6.45 3.31 11.43
CA GLY A 499 5.81 3.89 12.61
C GLY A 499 4.65 4.80 12.24
N LEU A 500 4.82 5.63 11.19
CA LEU A 500 3.77 6.47 10.65
C LEU A 500 2.57 5.65 10.16
N LEU A 501 2.82 4.54 9.48
CA LEU A 501 1.78 3.64 9.01
C LEU A 501 0.95 3.10 10.19
N ILE A 502 1.65 2.66 11.23
CA ILE A 502 1.01 2.13 12.44
C ILE A 502 0.20 3.22 13.14
N ASP A 503 0.83 4.37 13.38
CA ASP A 503 0.25 5.48 14.12
C ASP A 503 -1.02 6.04 13.47
N ARG A 504 -1.01 6.23 12.15
CA ARG A 504 -2.13 6.84 11.42
C ARG A 504 -3.25 5.85 11.10
N PHE A 505 -2.95 4.55 10.98
CA PHE A 505 -3.86 3.59 10.37
C PHE A 505 -4.10 2.30 11.16
N SER A 506 -3.55 2.18 12.38
CA SER A 506 -3.82 1.03 13.27
C SER A 506 -4.94 1.25 14.30
N ALA A 507 -5.55 2.44 14.31
CA ALA A 507 -6.72 2.73 15.14
C ALA A 507 -7.93 1.83 14.80
#